data_AF-A0A1V9Y1T3-F1
#
_entry.id   AF-A0A1V9Y1T3-F1
#
_cell.length_a   1.000
_cell.length_b   1.000
_cell.length_c   1.000
_cell.angle_alpha   90.00
_cell.angle_beta   90.00
_cell.angle_gamma   90.00
#
_symmetry.space_group_name_H-M   'P 1'
#
loop_
_entity.id
_entity.type
_entity.pdbx_description
1 polymer ?
#
loop_
_entity_poly.entity_id
_entity_poly.type
_entity_poly.pdbx_seq_one_letter_code
_entity_poly.pdbx_strand_id
1 'polypeptide(L)'
;MKWIFRENYQSTVPTVSAFGVQLASFTMGVADDHMYHVFSNLESHKNSRNVGRRFITTIKNLMKWYDTDIFDKKSPGYRSILATRAIHRLYMKKLPQRLGEHPEGHQWLSQTYMALVQMGMIGPLLSYPLNLTHLSDEDLEGMVHFWRVLGYMVGINDRYNVCRDGVAGLRSLTKEFVKNRAMPSLTSLTLEKATFSGLVCDAIVYTFLMPVQIFNIILALGTMVDTGTDLKLNFVGSSTWYERALVKCVKFAISRGLFAYSPVRVLLNFASRWFVKHANAEKLSTEPFNKTPFPKENFVCPYSASPRWKL
;
A
#
# COMPACT_ATOMS: atom_id res chain seq x y z
N MET A 1 20.97 -4.27 12.50
CA MET A 1 20.38 -2.99 12.06
C MET A 1 21.35 -2.01 11.41
N LYS A 2 22.66 -1.99 11.74
CA LYS A 2 23.65 -1.17 11.01
C LYS A 2 23.64 -1.40 9.48
N TRP A 3 23.15 -2.56 9.01
CA TRP A 3 22.98 -2.91 7.60
C TRP A 3 21.97 -2.02 6.84
N ILE A 4 20.84 -1.64 7.47
CA ILE A 4 19.77 -0.82 6.84
C ILE A 4 20.26 0.61 6.57
N PHE A 5 21.24 1.10 7.34
CA PHE A 5 21.81 2.43 7.20
C PHE A 5 23.15 2.45 6.46
N ARG A 6 23.57 1.33 5.85
CA ARG A 6 24.67 1.36 4.88
C ARG A 6 24.18 2.04 3.61
N GLU A 7 25.07 2.77 2.92
CA GLU A 7 24.81 3.42 1.62
C GLU A 7 24.18 2.46 0.57
N ASN A 8 24.36 1.15 0.76
CA ASN A 8 23.77 0.12 -0.08
C ASN A 8 22.25 -0.03 0.05
N TYR A 9 21.61 0.23 1.22
CA TYR A 9 20.15 0.04 1.35
C TYR A 9 19.36 1.10 0.57
N GLN A 10 19.79 2.37 0.67
CA GLN A 10 19.19 3.50 -0.05
C GLN A 10 19.31 3.38 -1.57
N SER A 11 20.27 2.58 -2.06
CA SER A 11 20.49 2.29 -3.48
C SER A 11 19.91 0.94 -3.95
N THR A 12 19.55 0.03 -3.04
CA THR A 12 19.10 -1.33 -3.39
C THR A 12 17.60 -1.49 -3.53
N VAL A 13 16.75 -0.73 -2.83
CA VAL A 13 15.29 -0.82 -3.04
C VAL A 13 14.84 0.35 -3.92
N PRO A 14 14.39 0.12 -5.17
CA PRO A 14 13.81 1.16 -6.00
C PRO A 14 12.65 1.82 -5.27
N THR A 15 12.92 2.99 -4.69
CA THR A 15 12.13 3.62 -3.62
C THR A 15 10.68 3.80 -4.06
N VAL A 16 10.48 4.16 -5.33
CA VAL A 16 9.17 4.39 -5.95
C VAL A 16 8.53 3.15 -6.54
N SER A 17 9.27 2.11 -6.92
CA SER A 17 8.65 0.84 -7.31
C SER A 17 8.05 0.15 -6.08
N ALA A 18 8.76 0.24 -4.95
CA ALA A 18 8.25 -0.18 -3.65
C ALA A 18 7.04 0.66 -3.23
N PHE A 19 7.08 1.99 -3.38
CA PHE A 19 5.93 2.84 -3.07
C PHE A 19 4.76 2.67 -4.02
N GLY A 20 4.99 2.52 -5.32
CA GLY A 20 3.93 2.27 -6.30
C GLY A 20 3.18 0.98 -5.99
N VAL A 21 3.89 -0.09 -5.63
CA VAL A 21 3.32 -1.38 -5.21
C VAL A 21 2.57 -1.26 -3.87
N GLN A 22 3.14 -0.54 -2.90
CA GLN A 22 2.48 -0.26 -1.61
C GLN A 22 1.18 0.52 -1.79
N LEU A 23 1.16 1.51 -2.68
CA LEU A 23 -0.01 2.33 -2.98
C LEU A 23 -1.08 1.58 -3.76
N ALA A 24 -0.69 0.73 -4.71
CA ALA A 24 -1.61 -0.20 -5.38
C ALA A 24 -2.37 -1.07 -4.39
N SER A 25 -1.66 -1.48 -3.35
CA SER A 25 -2.18 -2.37 -2.33
C SER A 25 -3.14 -1.66 -1.40
N PHE A 26 -3.02 -0.33 -1.26
CA PHE A 26 -4.10 0.48 -0.69
C PHE A 26 -5.33 0.50 -1.57
N THR A 27 -5.19 0.58 -2.90
CA THR A 27 -6.34 0.52 -3.81
C THR A 27 -7.07 -0.82 -3.71
N MET A 28 -6.35 -1.93 -3.56
CA MET A 28 -6.95 -3.23 -3.27
C MET A 28 -7.60 -3.29 -1.90
N GLY A 29 -7.01 -2.62 -0.91
CA GLY A 29 -7.60 -2.46 0.42
C GLY A 29 -8.98 -1.81 0.36
N VAL A 30 -9.23 -0.88 -0.58
CA VAL A 30 -10.57 -0.27 -0.76
C VAL A 30 -11.62 -1.30 -1.22
N ALA A 31 -11.23 -2.40 -1.85
CA ALA A 31 -12.17 -3.45 -2.21
C ALA A 31 -12.72 -4.16 -0.96
N ASP A 32 -11.92 -4.28 0.10
CA ASP A 32 -12.34 -4.84 1.39
C ASP A 32 -13.33 -3.92 2.11
N ASP A 33 -14.45 -4.46 2.59
CA ASP A 33 -15.51 -3.67 3.25
C ASP A 33 -14.99 -2.88 4.45
N HIS A 34 -14.27 -3.54 5.35
CA HIS A 34 -13.83 -2.90 6.58
C HIS A 34 -12.82 -1.78 6.31
N MET A 35 -11.85 -2.04 5.42
CA MET A 35 -10.91 -1.01 4.97
C MET A 35 -11.61 0.14 4.24
N TYR A 36 -12.59 -0.16 3.38
CA TYR A 36 -13.41 0.85 2.72
C TYR A 36 -14.09 1.78 3.72
N HIS A 37 -14.80 1.23 4.72
CA HIS A 37 -15.49 2.02 5.73
C HIS A 37 -14.54 2.88 6.56
N VAL A 38 -13.36 2.34 6.91
CA VAL A 38 -12.34 3.15 7.60
C VAL A 38 -11.87 4.27 6.69
N PHE A 39 -11.45 3.99 5.45
CA PHE A 39 -10.84 4.99 4.55
C PHE A 39 -11.81 6.09 4.12
N SER A 40 -13.04 5.74 3.75
CA SER A 40 -14.06 6.68 3.29
C SER A 40 -14.49 7.67 4.38
N ASN A 41 -14.26 7.34 5.65
CA ASN A 41 -14.61 8.16 6.81
C ASN A 41 -13.41 8.93 7.41
N LEU A 42 -12.25 8.88 6.75
CA LEU A 42 -11.13 9.76 7.07
C LEU A 42 -11.31 11.09 6.33
N GLU A 43 -11.06 12.20 7.01
CA GLU A 43 -11.17 13.55 6.41
C GLU A 43 -10.27 13.73 5.18
N SER A 44 -9.19 12.96 5.14
CA SER A 44 -8.25 12.92 4.03
C SER A 44 -8.80 12.31 2.74
N HIS A 45 -10.00 11.72 2.73
CA HIS A 45 -10.58 11.09 1.54
C HIS A 45 -11.88 11.73 1.03
N LYS A 46 -12.08 13.02 1.31
CA LYS A 46 -13.25 13.76 0.83
C LYS A 46 -13.24 14.07 -0.68
N ASN A 47 -12.07 14.28 -1.26
CA ASN A 47 -11.86 14.62 -2.67
C ASN A 47 -10.46 14.21 -3.13
N SER A 48 -10.23 14.21 -4.45
CA SER A 48 -8.97 13.77 -5.05
C SER A 48 -7.77 14.57 -4.52
N ARG A 49 -7.92 15.88 -4.29
CA ARG A 49 -6.86 16.72 -3.71
C ARG A 49 -6.42 16.27 -2.32
N ASN A 50 -7.36 16.04 -1.41
CA ASN A 50 -7.06 15.59 -0.05
C ASN A 50 -6.40 14.21 -0.05
N VAL A 51 -6.87 13.33 -0.93
CA VAL A 51 -6.28 12.00 -1.13
C VAL A 51 -4.86 12.11 -1.67
N GLY A 52 -4.63 12.96 -2.67
CA GLY A 52 -3.29 13.26 -3.18
C GLY A 52 -2.37 13.79 -2.09
N ARG A 53 -2.80 14.80 -1.32
CA ARG A 53 -2.02 15.36 -0.19
C ARG A 53 -1.66 14.27 0.83
N ARG A 54 -2.60 13.40 1.16
CA ARG A 54 -2.37 12.25 2.06
C ARG A 54 -1.28 11.34 1.50
N PHE A 55 -1.38 10.92 0.24
CA PHE A 55 -0.40 10.01 -0.36
C PHE A 55 0.99 10.63 -0.52
N ILE A 56 1.09 11.91 -0.90
CA ILE A 56 2.36 12.66 -0.88
C ILE A 56 2.96 12.61 0.52
N THR A 57 2.16 12.89 1.54
CA THR A 57 2.61 12.91 2.94
C THR A 57 3.08 11.53 3.39
N THR A 58 2.31 10.48 3.06
CA THR A 58 2.66 9.09 3.36
C THR A 58 3.99 8.71 2.73
N ILE A 59 4.20 8.98 1.43
CA ILE A 59 5.47 8.64 0.78
C ILE A 59 6.63 9.43 1.36
N LYS A 60 6.47 10.74 1.58
CA LYS A 60 7.51 11.56 2.21
C LYS A 60 7.85 11.05 3.61
N ASN A 61 6.89 10.51 4.35
CA ASN A 61 7.14 9.88 5.65
C ASN A 61 7.87 8.55 5.50
N LEU A 62 7.43 7.66 4.61
CA LEU A 62 8.11 6.40 4.36
C LEU A 62 9.56 6.63 3.89
N MET A 63 9.83 7.60 3.02
CA MET A 63 11.18 7.99 2.64
C MET A 63 12.03 8.36 3.86
N LYS A 64 11.51 9.16 4.81
CA LYS A 64 12.25 9.46 6.04
C LYS A 64 12.55 8.22 6.87
N TRP A 65 11.66 7.21 6.88
CA TRP A 65 11.88 5.97 7.62
C TRP A 65 13.03 5.16 7.03
N TYR A 66 13.20 5.19 5.71
CA TYR A 66 14.31 4.53 5.03
C TYR A 66 15.60 5.36 4.99
N ASP A 67 15.48 6.68 4.89
CA ASP A 67 16.61 7.58 4.65
C ASP A 67 17.31 8.03 5.95
N THR A 68 16.71 7.81 7.11
CA THR A 68 17.24 8.30 8.40
C THR A 68 17.18 7.25 9.49
N ASP A 69 18.04 7.38 10.50
CA ASP A 69 18.09 6.44 11.62
C ASP A 69 16.80 6.49 12.46
N ILE A 70 15.93 5.49 12.30
CA ILE A 70 14.66 5.40 13.04
C ILE A 70 14.83 5.09 14.52
N PHE A 71 16.04 4.91 15.04
CA PHE A 71 16.34 4.77 16.47
C PHE A 71 16.88 6.05 17.10
N ASP A 72 17.41 6.98 16.29
CA ASP A 72 17.77 8.30 16.76
C ASP A 72 16.50 9.15 16.97
N LYS A 73 16.23 9.49 18.23
CA LYS A 73 15.08 10.33 18.63
C LYS A 73 15.06 11.70 17.95
N LYS A 74 16.22 12.19 17.49
CA LYS A 74 16.34 13.47 16.79
C LYS A 74 16.07 13.35 15.30
N SER A 75 16.06 12.14 14.74
CA SER A 75 15.91 11.94 13.31
C SER A 75 14.50 12.27 12.79
N PRO A 76 14.38 12.73 11.53
CA PRO A 76 13.08 12.89 10.88
C PRO A 76 12.25 11.59 10.83
N GLY A 77 12.89 10.43 10.66
CA GLY A 77 12.25 9.12 10.60
C GLY A 77 11.59 8.76 11.93
N TYR A 78 12.32 8.83 13.04
CA TYR A 78 11.79 8.55 14.38
C TYR A 78 10.59 9.43 14.71
N ARG A 79 10.72 10.75 14.49
CA ARG A 79 9.63 11.71 14.75
C ARG A 79 8.40 11.43 13.89
N SER A 80 8.60 11.08 12.62
CA SER A 80 7.53 10.73 11.69
C SER A 80 6.77 9.47 12.14
N ILE A 81 7.48 8.43 12.61
CA ILE A 81 6.86 7.19 13.11
C ILE A 81 6.00 7.47 14.35
N LEU A 82 6.50 8.27 15.30
CA LEU A 82 5.72 8.64 16.48
C LEU A 82 4.49 9.48 16.15
N ALA A 83 4.60 10.41 15.19
CA ALA A 83 3.45 11.17 14.70
C ALA A 83 2.39 10.24 14.08
N THR A 84 2.81 9.25 13.29
CA THR A 84 1.92 8.22 12.74
C THR A 84 1.22 7.42 13.85
N ARG A 85 1.96 6.97 14.88
CA ARG A 85 1.37 6.29 16.05
C ARG A 85 0.32 7.18 16.75
N ALA A 86 0.61 8.47 16.91
CA ALA A 86 -0.33 9.41 17.52
C ALA A 86 -1.59 9.59 16.67
N ILE A 87 -1.46 9.69 15.34
CA ILE A 87 -2.60 9.74 14.42
C ILE A 87 -3.45 8.47 14.50
N HIS A 88 -2.83 7.28 14.51
CA HIS A 88 -3.58 6.02 14.68
C HIS A 88 -4.36 5.99 15.99
N ARG A 89 -3.75 6.39 17.11
CA ARG A 89 -4.43 6.50 18.41
C ARG A 89 -5.58 7.51 18.39
N LEU A 90 -5.41 8.63 17.69
CA LEU A 90 -6.47 9.63 17.52
C LEU A 90 -7.65 9.04 16.77
N TYR A 91 -7.41 8.35 15.65
CA TYR A 91 -8.48 7.77 14.83
C TYR A 91 -9.12 6.53 15.46
N MET A 92 -8.41 5.77 16.31
CA MET A 92 -9.02 4.75 17.18
C MET A 92 -10.14 5.33 18.05
N LYS A 93 -10.02 6.59 18.49
CA LYS A 93 -11.05 7.29 19.29
C LYS A 93 -12.10 7.99 18.43
N LYS A 94 -11.69 8.60 17.31
CA LYS A 94 -12.60 9.38 16.44
C LYS A 94 -13.54 8.51 15.60
N LEU A 95 -13.11 7.32 15.16
CA LEU A 95 -13.93 6.48 14.29
C LEU A 95 -15.22 6.00 14.98
N PRO A 96 -15.20 5.51 16.24
CA PRO A 96 -16.43 5.18 16.95
C PRO A 96 -17.39 6.37 17.11
N GLN A 97 -16.88 7.58 17.28
CA GLN A 97 -17.71 8.79 17.39
C GLN A 97 -18.39 9.15 16.07
N ARG A 98 -17.81 8.75 14.93
CA ARG A 98 -18.33 9.03 13.58
C ARG A 98 -19.25 7.94 13.07
N LEU A 99 -18.83 6.69 13.27
CA LEU A 99 -19.45 5.50 12.71
C LEU A 99 -20.37 4.80 13.72
N GLY A 100 -20.32 5.18 15.00
CA GLY A 100 -20.85 4.37 16.10
C GLY A 100 -19.93 3.20 16.43
N GLU A 101 -20.41 2.32 17.30
CA GLU A 101 -19.73 1.06 17.59
C GLU A 101 -19.63 0.20 16.33
N HIS A 102 -18.57 -0.58 16.22
CA HIS A 102 -18.44 -1.54 15.14
C HIS A 102 -19.49 -2.64 15.35
N PRO A 103 -20.20 -3.13 14.30
CA PRO A 103 -21.27 -4.12 14.48
C PRO A 103 -20.86 -5.43 15.17
N GLU A 104 -19.59 -5.83 15.03
CA GLU A 104 -19.02 -7.00 15.71
C GLU A 104 -18.46 -6.71 17.11
N GLY A 105 -18.68 -5.52 17.66
CA GLY A 105 -18.24 -5.15 19.01
C GLY A 105 -16.72 -4.90 19.16
N HIS A 106 -15.96 -4.90 18.07
CA HIS A 106 -14.52 -4.59 18.10
C HIS A 106 -14.21 -3.13 17.71
N GLN A 107 -12.94 -2.72 17.76
CA GLN A 107 -12.55 -1.37 17.33
C GLN A 107 -12.50 -1.26 15.80
N TRP A 108 -12.90 -0.10 15.24
CA TRP A 108 -12.75 0.21 13.80
C TRP A 108 -11.28 0.20 13.34
N LEU A 109 -10.36 0.62 14.20
CA LEU A 109 -8.91 0.59 13.94
C LEU A 109 -8.26 -0.44 14.86
N SER A 110 -8.66 -1.71 14.74
CA SER A 110 -8.16 -2.81 15.56
C SER A 110 -6.68 -3.14 15.29
N GLN A 111 -6.07 -3.98 16.13
CA GLN A 111 -4.73 -4.51 15.86
C GLN A 111 -4.69 -5.34 14.57
N THR A 112 -5.74 -6.10 14.28
CA THR A 112 -5.91 -6.82 13.01
C THR A 112 -5.95 -5.85 11.83
N TYR A 113 -6.72 -4.75 11.93
CA TYR A 113 -6.71 -3.71 10.89
C TYR A 113 -5.30 -3.17 10.63
N MET A 114 -4.59 -2.83 11.70
CA MET A 114 -3.21 -2.31 11.60
C MET A 114 -2.25 -3.32 10.96
N ALA A 115 -2.37 -4.60 11.33
CA ALA A 115 -1.61 -5.70 10.77
C ALA A 115 -1.88 -5.90 9.27
N LEU A 116 -3.15 -5.79 8.85
CA LEU A 116 -3.52 -5.88 7.44
C LEU A 116 -2.99 -4.70 6.62
N VAL A 117 -2.99 -3.49 7.17
CA VAL A 117 -2.35 -2.33 6.54
C VAL A 117 -0.84 -2.56 6.40
N GLN A 118 -0.18 -3.09 7.44
CA GLN A 118 1.24 -3.44 7.37
C GLN A 118 1.51 -4.50 6.28
N MET A 119 0.68 -5.55 6.20
CA MET A 119 0.78 -6.58 5.15
C MET A 119 0.59 -6.00 3.76
N GLY A 120 -0.40 -5.11 3.57
CA GLY A 120 -0.59 -4.40 2.31
C GLY A 120 0.61 -3.55 1.90
N MET A 121 1.44 -3.12 2.86
CA MET A 121 2.67 -2.39 2.56
C MET A 121 3.82 -3.33 2.13
N ILE A 122 4.17 -4.32 2.95
CA ILE A 122 5.40 -5.12 2.74
C ILE A 122 5.17 -6.46 2.03
N GLY A 123 3.99 -7.05 2.16
CA GLY A 123 3.66 -8.35 1.55
C GLY A 123 3.80 -8.38 0.02
N PRO A 124 3.20 -7.42 -0.70
CA PRO A 124 3.31 -7.33 -2.16
C PRO A 124 4.75 -7.15 -2.63
N LEU A 125 5.58 -6.40 -1.89
CA LEU A 125 6.98 -6.19 -2.21
C LEU A 125 7.78 -7.50 -2.19
N LEU A 126 7.45 -8.44 -1.28
CA LEU A 126 8.08 -9.77 -1.20
C LEU A 126 7.47 -10.81 -2.12
N SER A 127 6.22 -10.61 -2.51
CA SER A 127 5.47 -11.53 -3.38
C SER A 127 5.81 -11.28 -4.85
N TYR A 128 6.21 -10.06 -5.19
CA TYR A 128 6.66 -9.66 -6.52
C TYR A 128 8.10 -9.17 -6.46
N PRO A 129 9.09 -10.05 -6.67
CA PRO A 129 10.50 -9.68 -6.61
C PRO A 129 10.95 -8.82 -7.80
N LEU A 130 10.03 -8.18 -8.53
CA LEU A 130 10.25 -7.38 -9.75
C LEU A 130 11.40 -6.38 -9.63
N ASN A 131 11.72 -5.95 -8.41
CA ASN A 131 12.80 -5.01 -8.12
C ASN A 131 13.76 -5.49 -7.02
N LEU A 132 13.62 -6.73 -6.55
CA LEU A 132 14.37 -7.27 -5.42
C LEU A 132 15.16 -8.54 -5.78
N THR A 133 15.19 -8.97 -7.05
CA THR A 133 15.92 -10.18 -7.46
C THR A 133 17.44 -10.10 -7.22
N HIS A 134 17.98 -8.90 -7.06
CA HIS A 134 19.39 -8.69 -6.72
C HIS A 134 19.66 -8.73 -5.20
N LEU A 135 18.63 -8.87 -4.37
CA LEU A 135 18.76 -8.99 -2.93
C LEU A 135 19.03 -10.44 -2.52
N SER A 136 19.92 -10.62 -1.55
CA SER A 136 20.13 -11.92 -0.91
C SER A 136 18.98 -12.24 0.06
N ASP A 137 18.89 -13.51 0.48
CA ASP A 137 17.94 -13.91 1.52
C ASP A 137 18.15 -13.14 2.84
N GLU A 138 19.41 -12.84 3.19
CA GLU A 138 19.74 -12.01 4.36
C GLU A 138 19.18 -10.59 4.20
N ASP A 139 19.28 -10.00 3.01
CA ASP A 139 18.75 -8.67 2.74
C ASP A 139 17.21 -8.64 2.83
N LEU A 140 16.55 -9.71 2.37
CA LEU A 140 15.10 -9.87 2.46
C LEU A 140 14.65 -10.04 3.92
N GLU A 141 15.35 -10.85 4.71
CA GLU A 141 15.10 -11.00 6.14
C GLU A 141 15.36 -9.69 6.90
N GLY A 142 16.42 -8.96 6.54
CA GLY A 142 16.70 -7.63 7.08
C GLY A 142 15.57 -6.64 6.80
N MET A 143 14.99 -6.67 5.60
CA MET A 143 13.83 -5.86 5.23
C MET A 143 12.57 -6.25 6.02
N VAL A 144 12.29 -7.54 6.20
CA VAL A 144 11.15 -8.00 7.01
C VAL A 144 11.33 -7.61 8.47
N HIS A 145 12.53 -7.77 9.02
CA HIS A 145 12.84 -7.36 10.37
C HIS A 145 12.68 -5.85 10.56
N PHE A 146 13.11 -5.04 9.59
CA PHE A 146 12.85 -3.59 9.61
C PHE A 146 11.36 -3.27 9.69
N TRP A 147 10.54 -3.91 8.85
CA TRP A 147 9.09 -3.71 8.88
C TRP A 147 8.44 -4.25 10.15
N ARG A 148 8.98 -5.32 10.76
CA ARG A 148 8.57 -5.79 12.09
C ARG A 148 8.77 -4.68 13.13
N VAL A 149 9.95 -4.07 13.16
CA VAL A 149 10.25 -2.97 14.10
C VAL A 149 9.37 -1.75 13.83
N LEU A 150 9.17 -1.38 12.57
CA LEU A 150 8.25 -0.29 12.22
C LEU A 150 6.84 -0.57 12.75
N GLY A 151 6.33 -1.79 12.57
CA GLY A 151 5.04 -2.23 13.11
C GLY A 151 4.94 -2.00 14.61
N TYR A 152 5.93 -2.46 15.36
CA TYR A 152 6.02 -2.25 16.81
C TYR A 152 6.01 -0.75 17.17
N MET A 153 6.83 0.05 16.48
CA MET A 153 6.94 1.48 16.75
C MET A 153 5.64 2.24 16.44
N VAL A 154 4.90 1.88 15.38
CA VAL A 154 3.59 2.49 15.08
C VAL A 154 2.44 1.97 15.96
N GLY A 155 2.71 0.97 16.83
CA GLY A 155 1.78 0.50 17.85
C GLY A 155 1.08 -0.83 17.55
N ILE A 156 1.62 -1.64 16.63
CA ILE A 156 1.19 -3.02 16.42
C ILE A 156 1.85 -3.89 17.49
N ASN A 157 1.06 -4.63 18.26
CA ASN A 157 1.58 -5.60 19.20
C ASN A 157 2.21 -6.78 18.43
N ASP A 158 3.35 -7.26 18.90
CA ASP A 158 4.15 -8.31 18.26
C ASP A 158 3.36 -9.57 17.89
N ARG A 159 2.31 -9.92 18.64
CA ARG A 159 1.45 -11.07 18.30
C ARG A 159 0.69 -10.91 16.98
N TYR A 160 0.36 -9.68 16.61
CA TYR A 160 -0.37 -9.33 15.38
C TYR A 160 0.56 -8.89 14.24
N ASN A 161 1.85 -8.72 14.51
CA ASN A 161 2.80 -8.19 13.54
C ASN A 161 3.04 -9.22 12.43
N VAL A 162 2.64 -8.90 11.21
CA VAL A 162 2.70 -9.84 10.08
C VAL A 162 4.12 -10.21 9.66
N CYS A 163 5.11 -9.45 10.14
CA CYS A 163 6.54 -9.70 9.92
C CYS A 163 7.17 -10.57 11.03
N ARG A 164 6.38 -11.09 11.99
CA ARG A 164 6.90 -11.86 13.13
C ARG A 164 7.66 -13.12 12.70
N ASP A 165 7.12 -13.83 11.72
CA ASP A 165 7.56 -15.17 11.30
C ASP A 165 8.47 -15.13 10.06
N GLY A 166 9.18 -14.00 9.85
CA GLY A 166 10.16 -13.83 8.77
C GLY A 166 9.55 -13.75 7.37
N VAL A 167 10.40 -13.90 6.35
CA VAL A 167 10.00 -13.80 4.93
C VAL A 167 8.97 -14.88 4.57
N ALA A 168 9.18 -16.12 5.04
CA ALA A 168 8.29 -17.24 4.75
C ALA A 168 6.88 -17.01 5.31
N GLY A 169 6.78 -16.58 6.58
CA GLY A 169 5.51 -16.27 7.22
C GLY A 169 4.75 -15.16 6.50
N LEU A 170 5.42 -14.05 6.19
CA LEU A 170 4.80 -12.92 5.50
C LEU A 170 4.32 -13.28 4.08
N ARG A 171 5.10 -14.06 3.32
CA ARG A 171 4.68 -14.56 1.99
C ARG A 171 3.45 -15.45 2.10
N SER A 172 3.41 -16.35 3.08
CA SER A 172 2.26 -17.22 3.32
C SER A 172 0.99 -16.42 3.64
N LEU A 173 1.07 -15.50 4.60
CA LEU A 173 -0.04 -14.62 4.99
C LEU A 173 -0.53 -13.76 3.82
N THR A 174 0.40 -13.20 3.03
CA THR A 174 0.03 -12.38 1.87
C THR A 174 -0.73 -13.19 0.83
N LYS A 175 -0.27 -14.42 0.52
CA LYS A 175 -0.97 -15.32 -0.40
C LYS A 175 -2.37 -15.68 0.11
N GLU A 176 -2.49 -15.98 1.40
CA GLU A 176 -3.77 -16.32 2.01
C GLU A 176 -4.75 -15.14 1.96
N PHE A 177 -4.28 -13.93 2.28
CA PHE A 177 -5.08 -12.72 2.18
C PHE A 177 -5.54 -12.45 0.74
N VAL A 178 -4.64 -12.56 -0.24
CA VAL A 178 -4.99 -12.33 -1.64
C VAL A 178 -6.07 -13.31 -2.08
N LYS A 179 -5.86 -14.61 -1.84
CA LYS A 179 -6.78 -15.68 -2.24
C LYS A 179 -8.14 -15.57 -1.55
N ASN A 180 -8.14 -15.40 -0.24
CA ASN A 180 -9.35 -15.54 0.57
C ASN A 180 -10.08 -14.21 0.80
N ARG A 181 -9.48 -13.08 0.43
CA ARG A 181 -10.03 -11.76 0.74
C ARG A 181 -9.96 -10.77 -0.40
N ALA A 182 -8.75 -10.41 -0.84
CA ALA A 182 -8.60 -9.39 -1.88
C ALA A 182 -9.33 -9.79 -3.17
N MET A 183 -9.16 -11.05 -3.60
CA MET A 183 -9.79 -11.57 -4.81
C MET A 183 -11.32 -11.60 -4.73
N PRO A 184 -11.95 -12.23 -3.70
CA PRO A 184 -13.39 -12.13 -3.51
C PRO A 184 -13.92 -10.70 -3.50
N SER A 185 -13.27 -9.79 -2.76
CA SER A 185 -13.67 -8.38 -2.68
C SER A 185 -13.61 -7.65 -4.02
N LEU A 186 -12.66 -7.99 -4.88
CA LEU A 186 -12.59 -7.45 -6.25
C LEU A 186 -13.68 -8.01 -7.16
N THR A 187 -14.09 -9.27 -6.97
CA THR A 187 -15.18 -9.88 -7.76
C THR A 187 -16.57 -9.40 -7.35
N SER A 188 -16.73 -8.89 -6.13
CA SER A 188 -17.99 -8.35 -5.61
C SER A 188 -17.95 -6.82 -5.44
N LEU A 189 -17.18 -6.12 -6.27
CA LEU A 189 -16.93 -4.69 -6.14
C LEU A 189 -18.20 -3.88 -6.47
N THR A 190 -18.66 -3.07 -5.51
CA THR A 190 -19.78 -2.14 -5.73
C THR A 190 -19.33 -0.92 -6.55
N LEU A 191 -20.27 -0.24 -7.21
CA LEU A 191 -19.98 1.00 -7.94
C LEU A 191 -19.28 2.03 -7.05
N GLU A 192 -19.73 2.19 -5.81
CA GLU A 192 -19.18 3.15 -4.85
C GLU A 192 -17.72 2.86 -4.51
N LYS A 193 -17.37 1.59 -4.25
CA LYS A 193 -15.98 1.18 -4.03
C LYS A 193 -15.13 1.33 -5.28
N ALA A 194 -15.70 1.07 -6.45
CA ALA A 194 -15.03 1.26 -7.73
C ALA A 194 -14.73 2.75 -7.98
N THR A 195 -15.68 3.65 -7.74
CA THR A 195 -15.46 5.09 -7.87
C THR A 195 -14.42 5.59 -6.87
N PHE A 196 -14.46 5.13 -5.60
CA PHE A 196 -13.48 5.54 -4.59
C PHE A 196 -12.08 5.04 -4.94
N SER A 197 -11.97 3.79 -5.41
CA SER A 197 -10.73 3.23 -5.94
C SER A 197 -10.21 4.05 -7.12
N GLY A 198 -11.09 4.47 -8.04
CA GLY A 198 -10.77 5.37 -9.15
C GLY A 198 -10.19 6.70 -8.67
N LEU A 199 -10.80 7.32 -7.66
CA LEU A 199 -10.31 8.57 -7.06
C LEU A 199 -8.91 8.41 -6.43
N VAL A 200 -8.67 7.28 -5.74
CA VAL A 200 -7.36 6.95 -5.19
C VAL A 200 -6.33 6.77 -6.31
N CYS A 201 -6.69 6.03 -7.36
CA CYS A 201 -5.85 5.85 -8.55
C CYS A 201 -5.50 7.20 -9.19
N ASP A 202 -6.50 8.04 -9.50
CA ASP A 202 -6.28 9.35 -10.10
C ASP A 202 -5.34 10.19 -9.24
N ALA A 203 -5.60 10.25 -7.93
CA ALA A 203 -4.75 11.00 -7.01
C ALA A 203 -3.30 10.52 -7.03
N ILE A 204 -3.04 9.21 -7.08
CA ILE A 204 -1.68 8.65 -7.19
C ILE A 204 -1.05 9.03 -8.54
N VAL A 205 -1.77 8.85 -9.63
CA VAL A 205 -1.27 9.03 -11.00
C VAL A 205 -0.88 10.47 -11.27
N TYR A 206 -1.79 11.41 -11.00
CA TYR A 206 -1.56 12.83 -11.22
C TYR A 206 -0.48 13.40 -10.30
N THR A 207 -0.40 12.88 -9.07
CA THR A 207 0.58 13.35 -8.09
C THR A 207 2.00 12.95 -8.46
N PHE A 208 2.19 11.74 -8.96
CA PHE A 208 3.53 11.19 -9.17
C PHE A 208 3.97 11.20 -10.64
N LEU A 209 3.13 11.69 -11.56
CA LEU A 209 3.38 11.68 -13.02
C LEU A 209 3.87 10.29 -13.46
N MET A 210 3.18 9.24 -13.02
CA MET A 210 3.57 7.84 -13.24
C MET A 210 2.73 7.20 -14.34
N PRO A 211 2.96 7.49 -15.65
CA PRO A 211 2.31 6.72 -16.72
C PRO A 211 2.73 5.24 -16.73
N VAL A 212 3.80 4.88 -16.01
CA VAL A 212 4.44 3.56 -16.00
C VAL A 212 3.99 2.67 -14.82
N GLN A 213 3.46 3.24 -13.73
CA GLN A 213 3.17 2.47 -12.51
C GLN A 213 1.75 1.94 -12.40
N ILE A 214 0.75 2.62 -12.96
CA ILE A 214 -0.60 2.03 -13.15
C ILE A 214 -0.48 0.69 -13.87
N PHE A 215 0.47 0.62 -14.81
CA PHE A 215 0.73 -0.60 -15.54
C PHE A 215 1.35 -1.71 -14.67
N ASN A 216 2.31 -1.40 -13.79
CA ASN A 216 2.85 -2.36 -12.82
C ASN A 216 1.81 -2.81 -11.79
N ILE A 217 0.83 -1.96 -11.50
CA ILE A 217 -0.29 -2.25 -10.60
C ILE A 217 -1.30 -3.19 -11.28
N ILE A 218 -1.65 -2.93 -12.54
CA ILE A 218 -2.51 -3.80 -13.36
C ILE A 218 -1.80 -5.13 -13.69
N LEU A 219 -0.49 -5.13 -13.89
CA LEU A 219 0.33 -6.34 -14.03
C LEU A 219 0.38 -7.12 -12.73
N ALA A 220 0.71 -6.47 -11.61
CA ALA A 220 0.75 -7.12 -10.31
C ALA A 220 -0.62 -7.71 -9.98
N LEU A 221 -1.71 -6.97 -10.19
CA LEU A 221 -3.08 -7.45 -10.08
C LEU A 221 -3.36 -8.61 -11.05
N GLY A 222 -3.03 -8.50 -12.33
CA GLY A 222 -3.22 -9.55 -13.33
C GLY A 222 -2.39 -10.82 -13.07
N THR A 223 -1.23 -10.72 -12.41
CA THR A 223 -0.39 -11.85 -12.00
C THR A 223 -0.73 -12.39 -10.61
N MET A 224 -1.32 -11.59 -9.72
CA MET A 224 -2.00 -12.09 -8.50
C MET A 224 -3.15 -13.03 -8.86
N VAL A 225 -3.67 -12.84 -10.08
CA VAL A 225 -4.80 -13.54 -10.67
C VAL A 225 -4.35 -14.71 -11.57
N ASP A 226 -3.05 -15.05 -11.61
CA ASP A 226 -2.58 -16.29 -12.23
C ASP A 226 -2.90 -17.53 -11.34
N THR A 227 -4.12 -17.55 -10.80
CA THR A 227 -4.85 -18.70 -10.27
C THR A 227 -5.72 -19.36 -11.35
N GLY A 228 -5.46 -19.09 -12.63
CA GLY A 228 -6.26 -19.60 -13.75
C GLY A 228 -7.65 -18.94 -13.88
N THR A 229 -7.87 -17.79 -13.25
CA THR A 229 -9.14 -17.05 -13.38
C THR A 229 -8.97 -15.93 -14.39
N ASP A 230 -9.72 -16.04 -15.48
CA ASP A 230 -9.77 -15.13 -16.61
C ASP A 230 -10.46 -13.80 -16.24
N LEU A 231 -9.96 -13.08 -15.22
CA LEU A 231 -10.35 -11.69 -14.94
C LEU A 231 -9.76 -10.82 -16.05
N LYS A 232 -10.46 -10.83 -17.18
CA LYS A 232 -10.41 -9.76 -18.17
C LYS A 232 -10.92 -8.49 -17.47
N LEU A 233 -10.03 -7.82 -16.74
CA LEU A 233 -10.24 -6.43 -16.37
C LEU A 233 -10.42 -5.67 -17.68
N ASN A 234 -11.67 -5.30 -17.98
CA ASN A 234 -12.10 -4.54 -19.17
C ASN A 234 -11.44 -3.15 -19.32
N PHE A 235 -10.39 -2.87 -18.54
CA PHE A 235 -9.54 -1.68 -18.62
C PHE A 235 -8.76 -1.62 -19.95
N VAL A 236 -8.47 -2.77 -20.58
CA VAL A 236 -7.74 -2.83 -21.85
C VAL A 236 -8.56 -2.26 -23.03
N GLY A 237 -9.89 -2.19 -22.89
CA GLY A 237 -10.79 -1.62 -23.90
C GLY A 237 -10.70 -0.09 -24.04
N SER A 238 -10.38 0.62 -22.96
CA SER A 238 -10.25 2.09 -22.93
C SER A 238 -8.80 2.59 -22.96
N SER A 239 -7.81 1.68 -22.93
CA SER A 239 -6.40 2.06 -22.90
C SER A 239 -5.97 2.68 -24.23
N THR A 240 -5.09 3.68 -24.19
CA THR A 240 -4.49 4.27 -25.41
C THR A 240 -3.45 3.32 -26.02
N TRP A 241 -3.08 3.53 -27.29
CA TRP A 241 -2.01 2.76 -27.91
C TRP A 241 -0.65 2.98 -27.21
N TYR A 242 -0.42 4.20 -26.71
CA TYR A 242 0.77 4.58 -25.96
C TYR A 242 0.88 3.80 -24.65
N GLU A 243 -0.22 3.72 -23.89
CA GLU A 243 -0.29 2.92 -22.66
C GLU A 243 0.01 1.44 -22.96
N ARG A 244 -0.61 0.87 -24.00
CA ARG A 244 -0.34 -0.52 -24.44
C ARG A 244 1.11 -0.76 -24.89
N ALA A 245 1.80 0.25 -25.41
CA ALA A 245 3.21 0.15 -25.76
C ALA A 245 4.10 0.17 -24.50
N LEU A 246 3.87 1.12 -23.58
CA LEU A 246 4.55 1.18 -22.29
C LEU A 246 4.41 -0.13 -21.51
N VAL A 247 3.21 -0.70 -21.53
CA VAL A 247 2.88 -2.02 -20.98
C VAL A 247 3.90 -3.08 -21.42
N LYS A 248 4.06 -3.21 -22.74
CA LYS A 248 4.95 -4.22 -23.32
C LYS A 248 6.41 -3.92 -22.99
N CYS A 249 6.82 -2.65 -23.01
CA CYS A 249 8.18 -2.24 -22.66
C CYS A 249 8.54 -2.62 -21.21
N VAL A 250 7.62 -2.42 -20.27
CA VAL A 250 7.83 -2.77 -18.86
C VAL A 250 7.82 -4.28 -18.65
N LYS A 251 6.88 -5.02 -19.26
CA LYS A 251 6.91 -6.50 -19.24
C LYS A 251 8.23 -7.04 -19.77
N PHE A 252 8.75 -6.46 -20.85
CA PHE A 252 10.03 -6.81 -21.41
C PHE A 252 11.19 -6.48 -20.45
N ALA A 253 11.21 -5.28 -19.86
CA ALA A 253 12.25 -4.92 -18.89
C ALA A 253 12.27 -5.85 -17.67
N ILE A 254 11.09 -6.26 -17.19
CA ILE A 254 10.92 -7.25 -16.12
C ILE A 254 11.44 -8.61 -16.57
N SER A 255 10.96 -9.14 -17.71
CA SER A 255 11.31 -10.49 -18.17
C SER A 255 12.79 -10.65 -18.53
N ARG A 256 13.46 -9.54 -18.85
CA ARG A 256 14.89 -9.48 -19.10
C ARG A 256 15.73 -9.14 -17.87
N GLY A 257 15.11 -8.99 -16.70
CA GLY A 257 15.82 -8.69 -15.45
C GLY A 257 16.54 -7.34 -15.45
N LEU A 258 16.08 -6.36 -16.24
CA LEU A 258 16.76 -5.06 -16.35
C LEU A 258 16.85 -4.30 -15.01
N PHE A 259 15.91 -4.55 -14.09
CA PHE A 259 15.92 -3.99 -12.74
C PHE A 259 17.01 -4.59 -11.83
N ALA A 260 17.64 -5.70 -12.23
CA ALA A 260 18.79 -6.27 -11.55
C ALA A 260 20.10 -5.52 -11.84
N TYR A 261 20.13 -4.60 -12.81
CA TYR A 261 21.32 -3.81 -13.13
C TYR A 261 21.38 -2.53 -12.29
N SER A 262 22.53 -2.30 -11.65
CA SER A 262 22.74 -1.15 -10.77
C SER A 262 22.48 0.22 -11.43
N PRO A 263 22.97 0.50 -12.66
CA PRO A 263 22.72 1.79 -13.31
C PRO A 263 21.23 2.08 -13.53
N VAL A 264 20.46 1.04 -13.88
CA VAL A 264 19.00 1.14 -14.04
C VAL A 264 18.35 1.49 -12.70
N ARG A 265 18.73 0.82 -11.61
CA ARG A 265 18.21 1.14 -10.27
C ARG A 265 18.56 2.55 -9.80
N VAL A 266 19.79 3.00 -10.04
CA VAL A 266 20.23 4.36 -9.68
C VAL A 266 19.42 5.41 -10.43
N LEU A 267 19.26 5.25 -11.74
CA LEU A 267 18.45 6.16 -12.57
C LEU A 267 16.99 6.18 -12.12
N LEU A 268 16.40 5.00 -11.89
CA LEU A 268 15.04 4.89 -11.39
C LEU A 268 14.91 5.59 -10.04
N ASN A 269 15.81 5.33 -9.09
CA ASN A 269 15.82 5.98 -7.77
C ASN A 269 15.93 7.50 -7.87
N PHE A 270 16.78 8.01 -8.76
CA PHE A 270 16.91 9.45 -9.00
C PHE A 270 15.60 10.05 -9.52
N ALA A 271 15.05 9.51 -10.61
CA ALA A 271 13.79 9.98 -11.20
C ALA A 271 12.65 9.94 -10.18
N SER A 272 12.61 8.87 -9.40
CA SER A 272 11.64 8.61 -8.34
C SER A 272 11.66 9.67 -7.24
N ARG A 273 12.85 9.96 -6.69
CA ARG A 273 13.03 11.00 -5.68
C ARG A 273 12.70 12.38 -6.26
N TRP A 274 13.02 12.61 -7.53
CA TRP A 274 12.65 13.83 -8.23
C TRP A 274 11.12 13.99 -8.32
N PHE A 275 10.38 12.95 -8.73
CA PHE A 275 8.91 13.00 -8.78
C PHE A 275 8.30 13.26 -7.40
N VAL A 276 8.74 12.57 -6.35
CA VAL A 276 8.20 12.79 -4.99
C VAL A 276 8.50 14.21 -4.50
N LYS A 277 9.66 14.78 -4.84
CA LYS A 277 10.02 16.16 -4.49
C LYS A 277 9.10 17.18 -5.16
N HIS A 278 8.70 16.94 -6.41
CA HIS A 278 7.86 17.85 -7.20
C HIS A 278 6.36 17.48 -7.21
N ALA A 279 6.00 16.39 -6.53
CA ALA A 279 4.62 15.94 -6.39
C ALA A 279 3.75 17.04 -5.80
N ASN A 280 2.65 17.36 -6.49
CA ASN A 280 1.78 18.46 -6.12
C ASN A 280 0.30 18.08 -6.32
N ALA A 281 -0.42 17.94 -5.20
CA ALA A 281 -1.83 17.62 -5.19
C ALA A 281 -2.73 18.83 -5.51
N GLU A 282 -2.22 20.05 -5.55
CA GLU A 282 -3.06 21.24 -5.79
C GLU A 282 -3.71 21.26 -7.18
N LYS A 283 -3.17 20.51 -8.13
CA LYS A 283 -3.76 20.33 -9.47
C LYS A 283 -4.96 19.38 -9.49
N LEU A 284 -5.22 18.68 -8.38
CA LEU A 284 -6.34 17.74 -8.26
C LEU A 284 -7.63 18.45 -7.87
N SER A 285 -8.74 17.85 -8.29
CA SER A 285 -10.09 18.31 -8.01
C SER A 285 -10.38 18.39 -6.51
N THR A 286 -11.10 19.46 -6.13
CA THR A 286 -11.68 19.65 -4.79
C THR A 286 -13.11 19.16 -4.69
N GLU A 287 -13.72 18.76 -5.82
CA GLU A 287 -15.08 18.25 -5.85
C GLU A 287 -15.21 17.04 -4.91
N PRO A 288 -16.20 17.05 -4.00
CA PRO A 288 -16.38 15.97 -3.05
C PRO A 288 -16.83 14.70 -3.76
N PHE A 289 -16.32 13.57 -3.28
CA PHE A 289 -16.69 12.23 -3.76
C PHE A 289 -18.16 11.88 -3.46
N ASN A 290 -18.74 12.44 -2.38
CA ASN A 290 -20.14 12.20 -2.03
C ASN A 290 -20.76 13.35 -1.22
N LYS A 291 -22.06 13.62 -1.43
CA LYS A 291 -22.85 14.67 -0.75
C LYS A 291 -23.50 14.20 0.57
N THR A 292 -23.36 12.93 0.95
CA THR A 292 -24.04 12.33 2.13
C THR A 292 -23.12 11.38 2.91
N PRO A 293 -23.20 11.35 4.27
CA PRO A 293 -22.57 10.32 5.09
C PRO A 293 -23.10 8.92 4.75
N PHE A 294 -22.25 7.91 4.77
CA PHE A 294 -22.66 6.55 4.41
C PHE A 294 -23.52 5.90 5.50
N PRO A 295 -24.67 5.27 5.15
CA PRO A 295 -25.55 4.62 6.10
C PRO A 295 -24.92 3.34 6.67
N LYS A 296 -25.18 3.07 7.95
CA LYS A 296 -24.61 1.95 8.72
C LYS A 296 -25.17 0.58 8.34
N GLU A 297 -26.31 0.55 7.68
CA GLU A 297 -27.20 -0.61 7.58
C GLU A 297 -26.69 -1.71 6.64
N ASN A 298 -25.69 -1.44 5.80
CA ASN A 298 -25.17 -2.37 4.80
C ASN A 298 -23.79 -2.97 5.12
N PHE A 299 -23.21 -2.70 6.30
CA PHE A 299 -21.88 -3.20 6.63
C PHE A 299 -21.93 -4.60 7.27
N VAL A 300 -21.47 -5.60 6.52
CA VAL A 300 -21.19 -6.95 7.03
C VAL A 300 -19.68 -7.10 7.19
N CYS A 301 -19.23 -7.36 8.42
CA CYS A 301 -17.81 -7.54 8.68
C CYS A 301 -17.38 -8.98 8.35
N PRO A 302 -16.38 -9.20 7.47
CA PRO A 302 -16.01 -10.56 7.06
C PRO A 302 -15.13 -11.30 8.08
N TYR A 303 -14.76 -10.68 9.20
CA TYR A 303 -13.78 -11.22 10.14
C TYR A 303 -14.40 -12.16 11.20
N SER A 304 -15.73 -12.23 11.31
CA SER A 304 -16.43 -13.11 12.27
C SER A 304 -16.49 -14.60 11.89
N ALA A 305 -16.32 -14.96 10.61
CA ALA A 305 -16.63 -16.32 10.12
C ALA A 305 -15.42 -17.22 9.83
N SER A 306 -14.18 -16.73 9.85
CA SER A 306 -13.01 -17.53 9.50
C SER A 306 -12.20 -17.98 10.74
N PRO A 307 -12.07 -19.29 11.01
CA PRO A 307 -11.33 -19.81 12.16
C PRO A 307 -9.84 -19.42 12.19
N ARG A 308 -9.25 -19.07 11.04
CA ARG A 308 -7.82 -18.77 10.90
C ARG A 308 -7.41 -17.35 11.26
N TRP A 309 -8.34 -16.40 11.26
CA TRP A 309 -8.01 -14.98 11.49
C TRP A 309 -8.26 -14.51 12.93
N LYS A 310 -8.46 -15.44 13.87
CA LYS A 310 -8.24 -15.19 15.29
C LYS A 310 -6.72 -15.06 15.54
N LEU A 311 -6.14 -13.94 15.14
CA LEU A 311 -4.79 -13.49 15.52
C LEU A 311 -4.80 -12.89 16.95
#